data_AF-A0A246JYX4-F1
#
_entry.id   AF-A0A246JYX4-F1
#
_cell.length_a   1.000
_cell.length_b   1.000
_cell.length_c   1.000
_cell.angle_alpha   90.00
_cell.angle_beta   90.00
_cell.angle_gamma   90.00
#
_symmetry.space_group_name_H-M   'P 1'
#
loop_
_entity.id
_entity.type
_entity.pdbx_description
1 polymer ?
#
loop_
_entity_poly.entity_id
_entity_poly.type
_entity_poly.pdbx_seq_one_letter_code
_entity_poly.pdbx_strand_id
1 'polypeptide(L)'
;MTQDMLALYEAAVEELPPLTRLVFLLHRVDDLSYGQIADRLTITTRAVECCLSEALAMICAFFDGDKPRRCRRKPLAQAEAALRQRHRVYCERRLRLVGIRIAWDDNGDDDHAISQIMLRAMPRPLRETFMLHRDHLTREQLAIRMKMRQWVVRWWMFCLDGYFALWPKTFEEWLCSTALRHSRVR
;
A
#
# COMPACT_ATOMS: atom_id res chain seq x y z
N MET A 1 -4.44 27.24 11.08
CA MET A 1 -3.47 26.14 10.95
C MET A 1 -2.42 26.60 9.95
N THR A 2 -1.17 26.76 10.35
CA THR A 2 -0.07 27.16 9.44
C THR A 2 0.24 26.00 8.49
N GLN A 3 0.77 26.29 7.29
CA GLN A 3 1.10 25.28 6.28
C GLN A 3 2.05 24.19 6.83
N ASP A 4 2.95 24.56 7.72
CA ASP A 4 3.88 23.65 8.39
C ASP A 4 3.18 22.66 9.34
N MET A 5 2.12 23.09 10.04
CA MET A 5 1.35 22.21 10.92
C MET A 5 0.54 21.18 10.15
N LEU A 6 0.06 21.53 8.96
CA LEU A 6 -0.63 20.58 8.07
C LEU A 6 0.34 19.55 7.50
N ALA A 7 1.51 19.99 7.03
CA ALA A 7 2.54 19.09 6.53
C ALA A 7 3.03 18.10 7.61
N LEU A 8 3.20 18.58 8.85
CA LEU A 8 3.58 17.72 9.98
C LEU A 8 2.49 16.69 10.31
N TYR A 9 1.23 17.10 10.24
CA TYR A 9 0.09 16.19 10.45
C TYR A 9 -0.01 15.14 9.35
N GLU A 10 0.15 15.53 8.09
CA GLU A 10 0.14 14.60 6.95
C GLU A 10 1.25 13.56 7.08
N ALA A 11 2.47 13.99 7.43
CA ALA A 11 3.59 13.08 7.69
C ALA A 11 3.30 12.13 8.86
N ALA A 12 2.71 12.61 9.95
CA ALA A 12 2.32 11.78 11.09
C ALA A 12 1.29 10.71 10.69
N VAL A 13 0.34 11.08 9.82
CA VAL A 13 -0.64 10.13 9.29
C VAL A 13 0.05 9.12 8.37
N GLU A 14 0.92 9.54 7.46
CA GLU A 14 1.63 8.64 6.53
C GLU A 14 2.44 7.54 7.23
N GLU A 15 3.04 7.86 8.39
CA GLU A 15 3.76 6.90 9.24
C GLU A 15 2.87 5.84 9.91
N LEU A 16 1.55 6.00 9.86
CA LEU A 16 0.63 5.00 10.40
C LEU A 16 0.64 3.69 9.59
N PRO A 17 0.50 2.54 10.27
CA PRO A 17 0.37 1.25 9.60
C PRO A 17 -0.79 1.23 8.60
N PRO A 18 -0.72 0.48 7.48
CA PRO A 18 -1.73 0.53 6.42
C PRO A 18 -3.17 0.34 6.90
N LEU A 19 -3.42 -0.67 7.75
CA LEU A 19 -4.76 -0.90 8.33
C LEU A 19 -5.20 0.24 9.25
N THR A 20 -4.30 0.68 10.13
CA THR A 20 -4.54 1.73 11.12
C THR A 20 -4.82 3.07 10.46
N ARG A 21 -4.03 3.43 9.43
CA ARG A 21 -4.23 4.61 8.58
C ARG A 21 -5.58 4.56 7.89
N LEU A 22 -5.92 3.46 7.22
CA LEU A 22 -7.18 3.32 6.52
C LEU A 22 -8.37 3.47 7.46
N VAL A 23 -8.36 2.77 8.60
CA VAL A 23 -9.45 2.86 9.60
C VAL A 23 -9.58 4.28 10.14
N PHE A 24 -8.46 4.95 10.43
CA PHE A 24 -8.46 6.33 10.88
C PHE A 24 -9.08 7.27 9.84
N LEU A 25 -8.69 7.16 8.56
CA LEU A 25 -9.23 7.98 7.48
C LEU A 25 -10.71 7.68 7.20
N LEU A 26 -11.12 6.42 7.22
CA LEU A 26 -12.53 6.02 7.07
C LEU A 26 -13.41 6.60 8.17
N HIS A 27 -12.89 6.70 9.40
CA HIS A 27 -13.63 7.32 10.49
C HIS A 27 -13.59 8.85 10.41
N ARG A 28 -12.41 9.43 10.15
CA ARG A 28 -12.16 10.87 10.29
C ARG A 28 -12.59 11.69 9.06
N VAL A 29 -12.42 11.12 7.87
CA VAL A 29 -12.68 11.79 6.59
C VAL A 29 -14.01 11.32 6.01
N ASP A 30 -14.27 10.01 6.01
CA ASP A 30 -15.51 9.44 5.45
C ASP A 30 -16.67 9.35 6.46
N ASP A 31 -16.46 9.83 7.70
CA ASP A 31 -17.45 9.88 8.80
C ASP A 31 -18.17 8.55 9.09
N LEU A 32 -17.46 7.43 8.90
CA LEU A 32 -18.04 6.11 9.14
C LEU A 32 -18.06 5.75 10.62
N SER A 33 -19.13 5.10 11.04
CA SER A 33 -19.23 4.49 12.37
C SER A 33 -18.33 3.25 12.47
N TYR A 34 -17.98 2.87 13.70
CA TYR A 34 -17.09 1.73 13.91
C TYR A 34 -17.69 0.41 13.39
N GLY A 35 -19.02 0.26 13.50
CA GLY A 35 -19.74 -0.88 12.92
C GLY A 35 -19.67 -0.90 11.39
N GLN A 36 -19.87 0.25 10.73
CA GLN A 36 -19.76 0.33 9.28
C GLN A 36 -18.34 -0.01 8.78
N ILE A 37 -17.30 0.41 9.50
CA ILE A 37 -15.91 0.08 9.17
C ILE A 37 -15.65 -1.42 9.38
N ALA A 38 -16.11 -1.95 10.51
CA ALA A 38 -16.00 -3.38 10.85
C ALA A 38 -16.63 -4.26 9.76
N ASP A 39 -17.84 -3.92 9.32
CA ASP A 39 -18.55 -4.62 8.26
C ASP A 39 -17.80 -4.54 6.92
N ARG A 40 -17.36 -3.34 6.52
CA ARG A 40 -16.66 -3.11 5.23
C ARG A 40 -15.34 -3.87 5.13
N LEU A 41 -14.60 -3.98 6.23
CA LEU A 41 -13.32 -4.68 6.26
C LEU A 41 -13.46 -6.15 6.68
N THR A 42 -14.65 -6.57 7.12
CA THR A 42 -14.91 -7.89 7.72
C THR A 42 -13.95 -8.15 8.89
N ILE A 43 -13.90 -7.21 9.83
CA ILE A 43 -13.13 -7.29 11.08
C ILE A 43 -14.06 -7.00 12.25
N THR A 44 -13.60 -7.21 13.49
CA THR A 44 -14.44 -6.90 14.66
C THR A 44 -14.43 -5.41 14.98
N THR A 45 -15.53 -4.88 15.54
CA THR A 45 -15.60 -3.50 16.06
C THR A 45 -14.48 -3.24 17.07
N ARG A 46 -14.13 -4.24 17.88
CA ARG A 46 -13.02 -4.14 18.83
C ARG A 46 -11.66 -3.94 18.14
N ALA A 47 -11.44 -4.55 16.98
CA ALA A 47 -10.24 -4.29 16.19
C ALA A 47 -10.22 -2.85 15.66
N VAL A 48 -11.36 -2.33 15.19
CA VAL A 48 -11.51 -0.92 14.74
C VAL A 48 -11.15 0.05 15.88
N GLU A 49 -11.68 -0.16 17.08
CA GLU A 49 -11.33 0.66 18.26
C GLU A 49 -9.83 0.60 18.58
N CYS A 50 -9.21 -0.58 18.42
CA CYS A 50 -7.78 -0.73 18.63
C CYS A 50 -6.96 0.01 17.56
N CYS A 51 -7.38 -0.01 16.29
CA CYS A 51 -6.78 0.78 15.22
C CYS A 51 -6.84 2.28 15.57
N LEU A 52 -8.02 2.79 15.94
CA LEU A 52 -8.18 4.22 16.27
C LEU A 52 -7.35 4.61 17.49
N SER A 53 -7.32 3.76 18.53
CA SER A 53 -6.46 3.98 19.70
C SER A 53 -4.98 4.03 19.30
N GLU A 54 -4.53 3.14 18.42
CA GLU A 54 -3.15 3.10 17.93
C GLU A 54 -2.83 4.35 17.09
N ALA A 55 -3.72 4.74 16.17
CA ALA A 55 -3.54 5.91 15.31
C ALA A 55 -3.32 7.17 16.15
N LEU A 56 -4.19 7.41 17.14
CA LEU A 56 -4.08 8.57 18.01
C LEU A 56 -2.79 8.55 18.83
N ALA A 57 -2.42 7.39 19.39
CA ALA A 57 -1.18 7.26 20.16
C ALA A 57 0.08 7.50 19.31
N MET A 58 0.10 7.01 18.07
CA MET A 58 1.21 7.21 17.15
C MET A 58 1.30 8.66 16.67
N ILE A 59 0.18 9.29 16.34
CA ILE A 59 0.13 10.70 15.96
C ILE A 59 0.63 11.56 17.11
N CYS A 60 0.14 11.37 18.34
CA CYS A 60 0.62 12.11 19.51
C CYS A 60 2.13 11.94 19.70
N ALA A 61 2.64 10.71 19.67
CA ALA A 61 4.08 10.45 19.78
C ALA A 61 4.90 11.18 18.71
N PHE A 62 4.40 11.23 17.48
CA PHE A 62 5.05 11.95 16.38
C PHE A 62 5.16 13.45 16.66
N PHE A 63 4.11 14.08 17.19
CA PHE A 63 4.13 15.49 17.61
C PHE A 63 5.06 15.73 18.81
N ASP A 64 5.17 14.75 19.72
CA ASP A 64 6.07 14.82 20.89
C ASP A 64 7.54 14.57 20.51
N GLY A 65 7.84 14.21 19.25
CA GLY A 65 9.18 13.82 18.80
C GLY A 65 9.61 12.43 19.26
N ASP A 66 8.67 11.67 19.83
CA ASP A 66 8.85 10.30 20.28
C ASP A 66 8.69 9.30 19.12
N LYS A 67 9.35 8.15 19.21
CA LYS A 67 9.17 7.08 18.24
C LYS A 67 7.79 6.44 18.41
N PRO A 68 6.93 6.45 17.39
CA PRO A 68 5.61 5.85 17.50
C PRO A 68 5.75 4.33 17.71
N ARG A 69 5.00 3.80 18.69
CA ARG A 69 5.06 2.37 19.05
C ARG A 69 3.80 1.66 18.59
N ARG A 70 3.97 0.51 17.93
CA ARG A 70 2.85 -0.38 17.57
C ARG A 70 2.16 -0.91 18.82
N CYS A 71 0.84 -0.82 18.82
CA CYS A 71 -0.01 -1.33 19.90
C CYS A 71 -0.14 -2.86 19.73
N ARG A 72 0.48 -3.66 20.61
CA ARG A 72 0.44 -5.14 20.54
C ARG A 72 -0.89 -5.75 21.02
N ARG A 73 -2.03 -5.09 20.76
CA ARG A 73 -3.35 -5.59 21.18
C ARG A 73 -3.76 -6.77 20.29
N LYS A 74 -4.19 -7.88 20.92
CA LYS A 74 -4.56 -9.12 20.20
C LYS A 74 -5.63 -8.92 19.10
N PRO A 75 -6.74 -8.16 19.33
CA PRO A 75 -7.77 -8.00 18.30
C PRO A 75 -7.25 -7.33 17.03
N LEU A 76 -6.36 -6.33 17.18
CA LEU A 76 -5.72 -5.65 16.06
C LEU A 76 -4.80 -6.60 15.29
N ALA A 77 -3.91 -7.30 16.00
CA ALA A 77 -2.98 -8.23 15.38
C ALA A 77 -3.69 -9.36 14.62
N GLN A 78 -4.79 -9.89 15.18
CA GLN A 78 -5.62 -10.90 14.53
C GLN A 78 -6.33 -10.36 13.28
N ALA A 79 -6.87 -9.13 13.35
CA ALA A 79 -7.51 -8.50 12.20
C ALA A 79 -6.52 -8.23 11.06
N GLU A 80 -5.33 -7.71 11.39
CA GLU A 80 -4.25 -7.47 10.42
C GLU A 80 -3.79 -8.78 9.77
N ALA A 81 -3.55 -9.84 10.56
CA ALA A 81 -3.19 -11.15 10.05
C ALA A 81 -4.27 -11.75 9.12
N ALA A 82 -5.54 -11.64 9.50
CA ALA A 82 -6.66 -12.12 8.68
C ALA A 82 -6.78 -11.34 7.35
N LEU A 83 -6.51 -10.03 7.36
CA LEU A 83 -6.49 -9.20 6.16
C LEU A 83 -5.29 -9.55 5.26
N ARG A 84 -4.10 -9.72 5.84
CA ARG A 84 -2.91 -10.17 5.10
C ARG A 84 -3.14 -11.53 4.44
N GLN A 85 -3.72 -12.49 5.16
CA GLN A 85 -4.04 -13.79 4.58
C GLN A 85 -4.99 -13.69 3.37
N ARG A 86 -6.01 -12.81 3.44
CA ARG A 86 -6.90 -12.54 2.31
C ARG A 86 -6.17 -11.87 1.13
N HIS A 87 -5.27 -10.94 1.41
CA HIS A 87 -4.43 -10.31 0.39
C HIS A 87 -3.49 -11.31 -0.28
N ARG A 88 -2.84 -12.20 0.48
CA ARG A 88 -2.03 -13.31 -0.07
C ARG A 88 -2.83 -14.18 -1.05
N VAL A 89 -4.06 -14.55 -0.70
CA VAL A 89 -4.95 -15.29 -1.61
C VAL A 89 -5.29 -14.49 -2.87
N TYR A 90 -5.51 -13.18 -2.76
CA TYR A 90 -5.70 -12.30 -3.92
C TYR A 90 -4.45 -12.25 -4.81
N CYS A 91 -3.27 -12.07 -4.22
CA CYS A 91 -1.99 -12.02 -4.92
C CYS A 91 -1.70 -13.33 -5.65
N GLU A 92 -1.89 -14.47 -4.99
CA GLU A 92 -1.74 -15.78 -5.63
C GLU A 92 -2.66 -15.95 -6.84
N ARG A 93 -3.94 -15.58 -6.71
CA ARG A 93 -4.88 -15.66 -7.84
C ARG A 93 -4.42 -14.80 -9.01
N ARG A 94 -3.95 -13.58 -8.74
CA ARG A 94 -3.42 -12.66 -9.76
C ARG A 94 -2.16 -13.20 -10.42
N LEU A 95 -1.19 -13.66 -9.63
CA LEU A 95 0.08 -14.19 -10.14
C LEU A 95 -0.10 -15.46 -10.97
N ARG A 96 -1.08 -16.31 -10.62
CA ARG A 96 -1.43 -17.48 -11.43
C ARG A 96 -1.85 -17.12 -12.86
N LEU A 97 -2.46 -15.96 -13.08
CA LEU A 97 -2.82 -15.48 -14.43
C LEU A 97 -1.58 -15.17 -15.28
N VAL A 98 -0.46 -14.85 -14.65
CA VAL A 98 0.84 -14.60 -15.29
C VAL A 98 1.70 -15.87 -15.31
N GLY A 99 1.18 -17.00 -14.81
CA GLY A 99 1.90 -18.28 -14.73
C GLY A 99 2.93 -18.36 -13.60
N ILE A 100 2.89 -17.45 -12.63
CA ILE A 100 3.86 -17.40 -11.51
C ILE A 100 3.23 -18.01 -10.26
N ARG A 101 3.97 -18.88 -9.59
CA ARG A 101 3.63 -19.42 -8.26
C ARG A 101 4.58 -18.84 -7.22
N ILE A 102 4.01 -18.25 -6.16
CA ILE A 102 4.76 -17.67 -5.05
C ILE A 102 4.74 -18.63 -3.84
N ALA A 103 5.87 -18.69 -3.13
CA ALA A 103 5.94 -19.24 -1.79
C ALA A 103 6.09 -18.06 -0.82
N TRP A 104 5.13 -17.92 0.10
CA TRP A 104 5.16 -16.84 1.09
C TRP A 104 6.17 -17.14 2.19
N ASP A 105 6.86 -16.10 2.65
CA ASP A 105 7.64 -16.13 3.87
C ASP A 105 6.78 -15.58 5.01
N ASP A 106 6.74 -16.30 6.14
CA ASP A 106 5.96 -15.87 7.30
C ASP A 106 6.59 -14.67 8.03
N ASN A 107 7.87 -14.39 7.78
CA ASN A 107 8.60 -13.26 8.36
C ASN A 107 8.78 -12.07 7.40
N GLY A 108 8.41 -12.23 6.13
CA GLY A 108 8.66 -11.25 5.08
C GLY A 108 7.55 -10.21 4.93
N ASP A 109 7.93 -9.05 4.38
CA ASP A 109 6.95 -8.10 3.83
C ASP A 109 6.40 -8.64 2.51
N ASP A 110 5.11 -8.96 2.50
CA ASP A 110 4.39 -9.52 1.34
C ASP A 110 4.54 -8.61 0.10
N ASP A 111 4.47 -7.28 0.27
CA ASP A 111 4.58 -6.33 -0.84
C ASP A 111 6.00 -6.28 -1.40
N HIS A 112 7.00 -6.43 -0.54
CA HIS A 112 8.39 -6.56 -0.95
C HIS A 112 8.62 -7.86 -1.74
N ALA A 113 8.06 -8.99 -1.27
CA ALA A 113 8.17 -10.27 -1.95
C ALA A 113 7.56 -10.20 -3.37
N ILE A 114 6.37 -9.60 -3.50
CA ILE A 114 5.72 -9.37 -4.80
C ILE A 114 6.56 -8.46 -5.69
N SER A 115 7.09 -7.35 -5.14
CA SER A 115 7.95 -6.41 -5.87
C SER A 115 9.21 -7.09 -6.42
N GLN A 116 9.85 -7.97 -5.64
CA GLN A 116 11.03 -8.71 -6.07
C GLN A 116 10.72 -9.69 -7.21
N ILE A 117 9.59 -10.39 -7.12
CA ILE A 117 9.12 -11.29 -8.18
C ILE A 117 8.78 -10.49 -9.45
N MET A 118 8.11 -9.34 -9.30
CA MET A 118 7.81 -8.42 -10.38
C MET A 118 9.07 -7.98 -11.11
N LEU A 119 10.06 -7.50 -10.37
CA LEU A 119 11.33 -7.06 -10.93
C LEU A 119 12.02 -8.20 -11.67
N ARG A 120 12.08 -9.41 -11.09
CA ARG A 120 12.71 -10.58 -11.73
C ARG A 120 12.00 -11.01 -13.03
N ALA A 121 10.68 -10.95 -13.07
CA ALA A 121 9.87 -11.29 -14.24
C ALA A 121 9.89 -10.20 -15.32
N MET A 122 10.16 -8.94 -14.93
CA MET A 122 10.15 -7.81 -15.85
C MET A 122 11.27 -7.90 -16.89
N PRO A 123 11.00 -7.69 -18.19
CA PRO A 123 12.04 -7.62 -19.22
C PRO A 123 13.12 -6.58 -18.85
N ARG A 124 14.40 -6.92 -19.09
CA ARG A 124 15.54 -6.07 -18.68
C ARG A 124 15.40 -4.59 -19.05
N PRO A 125 14.97 -4.22 -20.28
CA PRO A 125 14.90 -2.81 -20.62
C PRO A 125 13.81 -2.07 -19.82
N LEU A 126 12.65 -2.70 -19.60
CA LEU A 126 11.60 -2.14 -18.74
C LEU A 126 12.06 -2.00 -17.29
N ARG A 127 12.83 -2.98 -16.80
CA ARG A 127 13.38 -2.98 -15.43
C ARG A 127 14.38 -1.84 -15.23
N GLU A 128 15.25 -1.61 -16.19
CA GLU A 128 16.21 -0.49 -16.17
C GLU A 128 15.48 0.86 -16.25
N THR A 129 14.46 0.99 -17.11
CA THR A 129 13.62 2.19 -17.16
C THR A 129 12.90 2.44 -15.83
N PHE A 130 12.36 1.39 -15.20
CA PHE A 130 11.71 1.50 -13.90
C PHE A 130 12.69 1.92 -12.79
N MET A 131 13.88 1.32 -12.73
CA MET A 131 14.90 1.69 -11.74
C MET A 131 15.34 3.14 -11.92
N LEU A 132 15.55 3.59 -13.15
CA LEU A 132 15.94 4.98 -13.44
C LEU A 132 14.80 5.98 -13.19
N HIS A 133 13.53 5.60 -13.42
CA HIS A 133 12.39 6.45 -13.07
C HIS A 133 12.25 6.62 -11.56
N ARG A 134 12.57 5.58 -10.78
CA ARG A 134 12.59 5.66 -9.32
C ARG A 134 13.59 6.70 -8.79
N ASP A 135 14.68 6.95 -9.51
CA ASP A 135 15.69 7.95 -9.18
C ASP A 135 15.28 9.40 -9.59
N HIS A 136 13.99 9.65 -9.87
CA HIS A 136 13.43 10.94 -10.31
C HIS A 136 14.09 11.56 -11.55
N LEU A 137 14.78 10.76 -12.37
CA LEU A 137 15.43 11.21 -13.60
C LEU A 137 14.38 11.69 -14.61
N THR A 138 14.67 12.80 -15.30
CA THR A 138 13.77 13.31 -16.34
C THR A 138 13.78 12.40 -17.57
N ARG A 139 12.73 12.46 -18.38
CA ARG A 139 12.57 11.64 -19.61
C ARG A 139 13.74 11.81 -20.58
N GLU A 140 14.34 12.99 -20.62
CA GLU A 140 15.54 13.31 -21.40
C GLU A 140 16.77 12.60 -20.85
N GLN A 141 16.97 12.65 -19.55
CA GLN A 141 18.09 11.98 -18.87
C GLN A 141 18.00 10.47 -19.00
N LEU A 142 16.78 9.89 -18.93
CA LEU A 142 16.49 8.48 -19.20
C LEU A 142 16.89 8.09 -20.64
N ALA A 143 16.50 8.87 -21.64
CA ALA A 143 16.81 8.61 -23.05
C ALA A 143 18.33 8.65 -23.32
N ILE A 144 19.02 9.64 -22.74
CA ILE A 144 20.49 9.77 -22.84
C ILE A 144 21.19 8.59 -22.15
N ARG A 145 20.75 8.22 -20.94
CA ARG A 145 21.34 7.13 -20.14
C ARG A 145 21.17 5.77 -20.80
N MET A 146 20.01 5.51 -21.39
CA MET A 146 19.72 4.26 -22.10
C MET A 146 20.24 4.25 -23.56
N LYS A 147 20.81 5.37 -24.04
CA LYS A 147 21.23 5.59 -25.45
C LYS A 147 20.10 5.31 -26.46
N MET A 148 18.90 5.80 -26.16
CA MET A 148 17.69 5.54 -26.96
C MET A 148 17.00 6.83 -27.38
N ARG A 149 16.17 6.73 -28.42
CA ARG A 149 15.30 7.85 -28.83
C ARG A 149 14.17 8.02 -27.80
N GLN A 150 13.81 9.27 -27.50
CA GLN A 150 12.79 9.62 -26.50
C GLN A 150 11.44 8.93 -26.71
N TRP A 151 11.01 8.70 -27.95
CA TRP A 151 9.74 8.02 -28.24
C TRP A 151 9.74 6.55 -27.78
N VAL A 152 10.90 5.88 -27.79
CA VAL A 152 11.06 4.50 -27.28
C VAL A 152 10.89 4.48 -25.77
N VAL A 153 11.47 5.46 -25.07
CA VAL A 153 11.29 5.62 -23.61
C VAL A 153 9.82 5.86 -23.28
N ARG A 154 9.11 6.70 -24.06
CA ARG A 154 7.65 6.90 -23.87
C ARG A 154 6.85 5.63 -24.10
N TRP A 155 7.17 4.84 -25.12
CA TRP A 155 6.55 3.55 -25.37
C TRP A 155 6.78 2.58 -24.20
N TRP A 156 8.00 2.54 -23.65
CA TRP A 156 8.30 1.72 -22.48
C TRP A 156 7.63 2.21 -21.20
N MET A 157 7.47 3.51 -20.98
CA MET A 157 6.64 4.03 -19.89
C MET A 157 5.19 3.56 -20.02
N PHE A 158 4.62 3.62 -21.22
CA PHE A 158 3.28 3.10 -21.47
C PHE A 158 3.20 1.58 -21.25
N CYS A 159 4.20 0.82 -21.68
CA CYS A 159 4.29 -0.61 -21.37
C CYS A 159 4.46 -0.87 -19.87
N LEU A 160 5.16 -0.01 -19.12
CA LEU A 160 5.25 -0.10 -17.67
C LEU A 160 3.88 0.08 -17.03
N ASP A 161 3.09 1.07 -17.44
CA ASP A 161 1.72 1.28 -16.93
C ASP A 161 0.84 0.04 -17.17
N GLY A 162 0.90 -0.52 -18.39
CA GLY A 162 0.20 -1.78 -18.72
C GLY A 162 0.73 -2.98 -17.93
N TYR A 163 2.03 -3.04 -17.68
CA TYR A 163 2.66 -4.08 -16.87
C TYR A 163 2.20 -3.98 -15.42
N PHE A 164 2.22 -2.79 -14.80
CA PHE A 164 1.73 -2.56 -13.44
C PHE A 164 0.26 -2.94 -13.27
N ALA A 165 -0.58 -2.67 -14.26
CA ALA A 165 -1.98 -3.06 -14.23
C ALA A 165 -2.19 -4.59 -14.12
N LEU A 166 -1.23 -5.40 -14.58
CA LEU A 166 -1.24 -6.87 -14.50
C LEU A 166 -0.78 -7.38 -13.12
N TRP A 167 0.06 -6.63 -12.40
CA TRP A 167 0.60 -7.05 -11.10
C TRP A 167 -0.41 -6.90 -9.96
N PRO A 168 -0.33 -7.73 -8.91
CA PRO A 168 -1.18 -7.56 -7.74
C PRO A 168 -0.96 -6.17 -7.12
N LYS A 169 -2.04 -5.55 -6.65
CA LYS A 169 -1.99 -4.32 -5.85
C LYS A 169 -1.21 -4.55 -4.56
N THR A 170 -0.57 -3.50 -4.05
CA THR A 170 0.03 -3.53 -2.70
C THR A 170 -1.04 -3.81 -1.66
N PHE A 171 -0.63 -4.23 -0.46
CA PHE A 171 -1.56 -4.51 0.64
C PHE A 171 -2.46 -3.31 0.92
N GLU A 172 -1.88 -2.12 0.96
CA GLU A 172 -2.61 -0.87 1.21
C GLU A 172 -3.59 -0.52 0.08
N GLU A 173 -3.14 -0.54 -1.18
CA GLU A 173 -4.01 -0.28 -2.33
C GLU A 173 -5.16 -1.28 -2.42
N TRP A 174 -4.88 -2.54 -2.11
CA TRP A 174 -5.86 -3.61 -2.05
C TRP A 174 -6.87 -3.36 -0.92
N LEU A 175 -6.42 -3.00 0.27
CA LEU A 175 -7.28 -2.65 1.41
C LEU A 175 -8.22 -1.49 1.06
N CYS A 176 -7.68 -0.37 0.55
CA CYS A 176 -8.46 0.78 0.11
C CYS A 176 -9.51 0.37 -0.94
N SER A 177 -9.10 -0.42 -1.93
CA SER A 177 -10.03 -0.90 -2.97
C SER A 177 -11.10 -1.87 -2.45
N THR A 178 -10.84 -2.57 -1.35
CA THR A 178 -11.80 -3.49 -0.73
C THR A 178 -12.81 -2.71 0.09
N ALA A 179 -12.34 -1.71 0.87
CA ALA A 179 -13.20 -0.80 1.61
C ALA A 179 -14.16 -0.02 0.70
N LEU A 180 -13.68 0.45 -0.45
CA LEU A 180 -14.48 1.19 -1.45
C LEU A 180 -15.44 0.29 -2.24
N ARG A 181 -15.20 -1.02 -2.36
CA ARG A 181 -16.10 -1.92 -3.08
C ARG A 181 -17.44 -2.11 -2.36
N HIS A 182 -17.44 -2.03 -1.03
CA HIS A 182 -18.65 -2.14 -0.22
C HIS A 182 -19.51 -0.86 -0.18
N SER A 183 -19.04 0.28 -0.70
CA SER A 183 -19.84 1.52 -0.75
C SER A 183 -20.74 1.62 -1.98
N ARG A 184 -20.43 0.94 -3.09
CA ARG A 184 -21.21 0.98 -4.35
C ARG A 184 -22.41 0.02 -4.40
N VAL A 185 -22.72 -0.68 -3.32
CA VAL A 185 -23.81 -1.67 -3.23
C VAL A 185 -24.95 -1.14 -2.33
N ARG A 186 -25.11 0.17 -2.22
CA ARG A 186 -26.26 0.81 -1.56
C ARG A 186 -26.97 1.76 -2.51
#